data_AF-M0LTZ9-F1
#
_entry.id   AF-M0LTZ9-F1
#
_cell.length_a   1.000
_cell.length_b   1.000
_cell.length_c   1.000
_cell.angle_alpha   90.00
_cell.angle_beta   90.00
_cell.angle_gamma   90.00
#
_symmetry.space_group_name_H-M   'P 1'
#
loop_
_entity.id
_entity.type
_entity.pdbx_description
1 polymer ?
#
loop_
_entity_poly.entity_id
_entity_poly.type
_entity_poly.pdbx_seq_one_letter_code
_entity_poly.pdbx_strand_id
1 'polypeptide(L)'
;MSTESISDRREHIRSVSVTALSALLGVGAALASFALTGDLPPVEAATDSRALAIVVGAILVQFPLIEYSGLYGEDEFGVKHYLFITFMTFSFWFVVWGILLTAEFQAQL
;
A
#
# COMPACT_ATOMS: atom_id res chain seq x y z
N MET A 1 -18.25 -33.00 -1.53
CA MET A 1 -16.79 -32.81 -1.42
C MET A 1 -16.17 -31.99 -2.55
N SER A 2 -16.72 -31.92 -3.78
CA SER A 2 -16.13 -31.11 -4.86
C SER A 2 -16.31 -29.58 -4.72
N THR A 3 -17.26 -29.11 -3.92
CA THR A 3 -17.57 -27.67 -3.75
C THR A 3 -16.74 -27.00 -2.65
N GLU A 4 -16.32 -27.76 -1.64
CA GLU A 4 -15.45 -27.34 -0.53
C GLU A 4 -14.06 -26.86 -1.01
N SER A 5 -13.43 -27.60 -1.93
CA SER A 5 -12.11 -27.23 -2.47
C SER A 5 -12.14 -25.98 -3.36
N ILE A 6 -13.30 -25.69 -3.97
CA ILE A 6 -13.50 -24.50 -4.81
C ILE A 6 -13.71 -23.25 -3.93
N SER A 7 -14.44 -23.34 -2.82
CA SER A 7 -14.60 -22.22 -1.88
C SER A 7 -13.29 -21.85 -1.21
N ASP A 8 -12.52 -22.83 -0.73
CA ASP A 8 -11.26 -22.61 -0.03
C ASP A 8 -10.20 -21.93 -0.91
N ARG A 9 -10.11 -22.33 -2.18
CA ARG A 9 -9.23 -21.67 -3.17
C ARG A 9 -9.60 -20.20 -3.40
N ARG A 10 -10.88 -19.85 -3.49
CA ARG A 10 -11.31 -18.46 -3.71
C ARG A 10 -10.97 -17.58 -2.52
N GLU A 11 -11.15 -18.09 -1.31
CA GLU A 11 -10.78 -17.38 -0.09
C GLU A 11 -9.26 -17.16 0.00
N HIS A 12 -8.48 -18.17 -0.34
CA HIS A 12 -7.03 -18.06 -0.42
C HIS A 12 -6.59 -16.99 -1.43
N ILE A 13 -7.11 -17.04 -2.67
CA ILE A 13 -6.78 -16.05 -3.71
C ILE A 13 -7.17 -14.64 -3.27
N ARG A 14 -8.34 -14.46 -2.62
CA ARG A 14 -8.79 -13.17 -2.07
C ARG A 14 -7.78 -12.61 -1.07
N SER A 15 -7.41 -13.40 -0.06
CA SER A 15 -6.49 -12.94 0.98
C SER A 15 -5.09 -12.61 0.44
N VAL A 16 -4.56 -13.44 -0.45
CA VAL A 16 -3.26 -13.21 -1.10
C VAL A 16 -3.30 -11.96 -1.96
N SER A 17 -4.36 -11.77 -2.76
CA SER A 17 -4.50 -10.61 -3.66
C SER A 17 -4.59 -9.30 -2.89
N VAL A 18 -5.39 -9.24 -1.83
CA VAL A 18 -5.53 -8.02 -0.99
C VAL A 18 -4.20 -7.67 -0.33
N THR A 19 -3.48 -8.67 0.18
CA THR A 19 -2.16 -8.47 0.79
C THR A 19 -1.14 -7.98 -0.24
N ALA A 20 -1.06 -8.63 -1.40
CA ALA A 20 -0.11 -8.29 -2.45
C ALA A 20 -0.39 -6.88 -3.02
N LEU A 21 -1.65 -6.55 -3.31
CA LEU A 21 -2.05 -5.23 -3.82
C LEU A 21 -1.72 -4.13 -2.81
N SER A 22 -2.02 -4.35 -1.53
CA SER A 22 -1.74 -3.36 -0.47
C SER A 22 -0.23 -3.11 -0.33
N ALA A 23 0.57 -4.18 -0.32
CA ALA A 23 2.02 -4.08 -0.26
C ALA A 23 2.61 -3.39 -1.49
N LEU A 24 2.22 -3.80 -2.71
CA LEU A 24 2.74 -3.23 -3.95
C LEU A 24 2.40 -1.75 -4.11
N LEU A 25 1.20 -1.34 -3.75
CA LEU A 25 0.82 0.08 -3.75
C LEU A 25 1.52 0.88 -2.66
N GLY A 26 1.82 0.29 -1.49
CA GLY A 26 2.68 0.93 -0.50
C GLY A 26 4.08 1.21 -1.04
N VAL A 27 4.69 0.22 -1.71
CA VAL A 27 5.98 0.39 -2.40
C VAL A 27 5.89 1.45 -3.51
N GLY A 28 4.85 1.38 -4.36
CA GLY A 28 4.62 2.34 -5.44
C GLY A 28 4.43 3.77 -4.92
N ALA A 29 3.71 3.93 -3.81
CA ALA A 29 3.54 5.22 -3.14
C ALA A 29 4.89 5.77 -2.64
N ALA A 30 5.79 4.93 -2.12
CA ALA A 30 7.10 5.38 -1.64
C ALA A 30 7.99 5.85 -2.80
N LEU A 31 7.96 5.14 -3.93
CA LEU A 31 8.64 5.56 -5.15
C LEU A 31 8.07 6.88 -5.70
N ALA A 32 6.74 7.05 -5.65
CA ALA A 32 6.10 8.30 -6.03
C ALA A 32 6.47 9.46 -5.08
N SER A 33 6.55 9.20 -3.77
CA SER A 33 7.08 10.18 -2.79
C SER A 33 8.51 10.58 -3.15
N PHE A 34 9.37 9.61 -3.49
CA PHE A 34 10.75 9.88 -3.91
C PHE A 34 10.83 10.75 -5.14
N ALA A 35 10.05 10.42 -6.17
CA ALA A 35 10.04 11.19 -7.40
C ALA A 35 9.54 12.63 -7.20
N LEU A 36 8.69 12.88 -6.20
CA LEU A 36 8.10 14.19 -5.92
C LEU A 36 8.95 15.06 -4.98
N THR A 37 9.75 14.46 -4.10
CA THR A 37 10.57 15.20 -3.12
C THR A 37 12.08 15.05 -3.36
N GLY A 38 12.50 14.36 -4.42
CA GLY A 38 13.93 14.09 -4.70
C GLY A 38 14.76 15.33 -5.04
N ASP A 39 14.14 16.49 -5.27
CA ASP A 39 14.84 17.77 -5.43
C ASP A 39 15.19 18.43 -4.08
N LEU A 40 14.65 17.93 -2.97
CA LEU A 40 14.88 18.45 -1.62
C LEU A 40 15.99 17.65 -0.92
N PRO A 41 16.75 18.26 0.00
CA PRO A 41 17.66 17.51 0.85
C PRO A 41 16.88 16.49 1.70
N PRO A 42 17.46 15.31 2.03
CA PRO A 42 16.74 14.21 2.68
C PRO A 42 16.05 14.60 3.99
N VAL A 43 16.63 15.53 4.75
CA VAL A 43 16.07 16.02 6.02
C VAL A 43 14.79 16.82 5.80
N GLU A 44 14.72 17.61 4.74
CA GLU A 44 13.51 18.37 4.39
C GLU A 44 12.47 17.44 3.78
N ALA A 45 12.87 16.57 2.85
CA ALA A 45 12.00 15.57 2.23
C ALA A 45 11.31 14.65 3.26
N ALA A 46 11.99 14.29 4.36
CA ALA A 46 11.44 13.47 5.44
C ALA A 46 10.26 14.14 6.17
N THR A 47 10.14 15.47 6.13
CA THR A 47 9.10 16.25 6.81
C THR A 47 8.03 16.79 5.88
N ASP A 48 8.12 16.50 4.58
CA ASP A 48 7.17 17.00 3.59
C ASP A 48 5.81 16.29 3.67
N SER A 49 4.78 17.08 3.95
CA SER A 49 3.37 16.65 3.95
C SER A 49 2.87 16.10 2.60
N ARG A 50 3.53 16.41 1.49
CA ARG A 50 3.21 15.85 0.16
C ARG A 50 3.40 14.35 0.12
N ALA A 51 4.43 13.82 0.77
CA ALA A 51 4.66 12.38 0.86
C ALA A 51 3.50 11.68 1.61
N LEU A 52 2.98 12.32 2.66
CA LEU A 52 1.78 11.86 3.37
C LEU A 52 0.52 11.90 2.48
N ALA A 53 0.36 12.96 1.67
CA ALA A 53 -0.77 13.05 0.75
C ALA A 53 -0.77 11.91 -0.29
N ILE A 54 0.40 11.47 -0.75
CA ILE A 54 0.53 10.35 -1.70
C ILE A 54 0.09 9.04 -1.07
N VAL A 55 0.55 8.70 0.14
CA VAL A 55 0.15 7.43 0.78
C VAL A 55 -1.33 7.43 1.13
N VAL A 56 -1.89 8.57 1.59
CA VAL A 56 -3.33 8.71 1.81
C VAL A 56 -4.09 8.53 0.49
N GLY A 57 -3.64 9.15 -0.60
CA GLY A 57 -4.22 8.96 -1.93
C GLY A 57 -4.16 7.50 -2.39
N ALA A 58 -3.03 6.83 -2.18
CA ALA A 58 -2.87 5.41 -2.52
C ALA A 58 -3.85 4.52 -1.73
N ILE A 59 -4.04 4.79 -0.44
CA ILE A 59 -5.02 4.08 0.41
C ILE A 59 -6.45 4.33 -0.10
N LEU A 60 -6.80 5.57 -0.42
CA LEU A 60 -8.13 5.91 -0.91
C LEU A 60 -8.43 5.27 -2.28
N VAL A 61 -7.42 5.12 -3.16
CA VAL A 61 -7.56 4.42 -4.45
C VAL A 61 -7.71 2.91 -4.28
N GLN A 62 -7.19 2.32 -3.20
CA GLN A 62 -7.32 0.87 -2.95
C GLN A 62 -8.76 0.45 -2.68
N PHE A 63 -9.54 1.29 -2.00
CA PHE A 63 -10.94 0.96 -1.69
C PHE A 63 -11.79 0.71 -2.94
N PRO A 64 -11.89 1.65 -3.91
CA PRO A 64 -12.63 1.38 -5.14
C PRO A 64 -11.98 0.25 -5.95
N LEU A 65 -10.64 0.14 -5.97
CA LEU A 65 -9.96 -0.90 -6.75
C LEU A 65 -10.32 -2.31 -6.25
N ILE A 66 -10.43 -2.50 -4.94
CA ILE A 66 -10.82 -3.78 -4.33
C ILE A 66 -12.34 -3.99 -4.47
N GLU A 67 -13.16 -2.96 -4.32
CA GLU A 67 -14.60 -3.03 -4.53
C GLU A 67 -14.95 -3.46 -5.98
N TYR A 68 -14.38 -2.79 -6.98
CA TYR A 68 -14.60 -3.10 -8.40
C TYR A 68 -13.97 -4.42 -8.85
N SER A 69 -12.98 -4.94 -8.14
CA SER A 69 -12.36 -6.23 -8.48
C SER A 69 -13.31 -7.43 -8.29
N GLY A 70 -14.45 -7.25 -7.61
CA GLY A 70 -15.42 -8.31 -7.33
C GLY A 70 -14.90 -9.37 -6.34
N LEU A 71 -13.73 -9.14 -5.71
CA LEU A 71 -13.09 -10.07 -4.78
C LEU A 71 -13.96 -10.42 -3.56
N TYR A 72 -14.87 -9.53 -3.18
CA TYR A 72 -15.78 -9.71 -2.05
C TYR A 72 -17.20 -10.10 -2.46
N GLY A 73 -17.57 -10.03 -3.75
CA GLY A 73 -18.91 -10.44 -4.21
C GLY A 73 -20.03 -9.74 -3.43
N GLU A 74 -20.88 -10.52 -2.75
CA GLU A 74 -21.95 -10.03 -1.86
C GLU A 74 -21.51 -9.90 -0.38
N ASP A 75 -20.27 -10.29 -0.03
CA ASP A 75 -19.76 -10.17 1.33
C ASP A 75 -19.52 -8.69 1.68
N GLU A 76 -19.98 -8.28 2.86
CA GLU A 76 -19.82 -6.91 3.34
C GLU A 76 -18.36 -6.57 3.66
N PHE A 77 -17.89 -5.42 3.16
CA PHE A 77 -16.54 -4.93 3.42
C PHE A 77 -16.42 -4.36 4.83
N GLY A 78 -16.08 -5.21 5.78
CA GLY A 78 -15.98 -4.82 7.20
C GLY A 78 -14.80 -3.90 7.54
N VAL A 79 -14.91 -3.23 8.69
CA VAL A 79 -13.89 -2.31 9.26
C VAL A 79 -12.49 -2.92 9.33
N LYS A 80 -12.39 -4.22 9.61
CA LYS A 80 -11.11 -4.95 9.65
C LYS A 80 -10.35 -4.84 8.32
N HIS A 81 -11.03 -4.87 7.18
CA HIS A 81 -10.40 -4.81 5.87
C HIS A 81 -9.84 -3.42 5.59
N TYR A 82 -10.59 -2.36 5.91
CA TYR A 82 -10.10 -0.99 5.85
C TYR A 82 -8.85 -0.79 6.70
N LEU A 83 -8.85 -1.29 7.94
CA LEU A 83 -7.68 -1.22 8.83
C LEU A 83 -6.49 -1.98 8.27
N PHE A 84 -6.70 -3.21 7.78
CA PHE A 84 -5.64 -4.03 7.20
C PHE A 84 -4.99 -3.32 6.00
N ILE A 85 -5.79 -2.84 5.06
CA ILE A 85 -5.31 -2.18 3.84
C ILE A 85 -4.55 -0.90 4.19
N THR A 86 -5.15 -0.05 5.03
CA THR A 86 -4.55 1.21 5.49
C THR A 86 -3.20 0.95 6.16
N PHE A 87 -3.18 0.00 7.12
CA PHE A 87 -1.97 -0.34 7.86
C PHE A 87 -0.88 -0.92 6.96
N MET A 88 -1.22 -1.92 6.14
CA MET A 88 -0.25 -2.58 5.27
C MET A 88 0.37 -1.63 4.25
N THR A 89 -0.45 -0.81 3.59
CA THR A 89 0.00 0.18 2.61
C THR A 89 0.89 1.23 3.27
N PHE A 90 0.48 1.75 4.43
CA PHE A 90 1.26 2.70 5.20
C PHE A 90 2.61 2.12 5.66
N SER A 91 2.63 0.89 6.19
CA SER A 91 3.87 0.26 6.66
C SER A 91 4.87 0.05 5.53
N PHE A 92 4.44 -0.46 4.38
CA PHE A 92 5.33 -0.65 3.23
C PHE A 92 5.83 0.67 2.67
N TRP A 93 4.93 1.67 2.56
CA TRP A 93 5.32 3.02 2.18
C TRP A 93 6.39 3.57 3.13
N PHE A 94 6.15 3.54 4.43
CA PHE A 94 7.04 4.10 5.44
C PHE A 94 8.43 3.45 5.44
N VAL A 95 8.48 2.11 5.36
CA VAL A 95 9.76 1.37 5.36
C VAL A 95 10.55 1.65 4.08
N VAL A 96 9.92 1.54 2.90
CA VAL A 96 10.61 1.78 1.63
C VAL A 96 11.05 3.24 1.52
N TRP A 97 10.20 4.17 1.95
CA TRP A 97 10.49 5.59 1.97
C TRP A 97 11.69 5.92 2.86
N GLY A 98 11.69 5.40 4.09
CA GLY A 98 12.81 5.57 5.02
C GLY A 98 14.12 5.00 4.48
N ILE A 99 14.09 3.84 3.81
CA ILE A 99 15.28 3.25 3.17
C ILE A 99 15.82 4.16 2.07
N LEU A 100 14.96 4.68 1.20
CA LEU A 100 15.38 5.57 0.10
C LEU A 100 16.02 6.86 0.64
N LEU A 101 15.38 7.51 1.61
CA LEU A 101 15.92 8.71 2.26
C LEU A 101 17.27 8.46 2.93
N THR A 102 17.42 7.31 3.60
CA THR A 102 18.69 6.94 4.25
C THR A 102 19.78 6.67 3.22
N ALA A 103 19.45 5.98 2.13
CA ALA A 103 20.39 5.69 1.04
C ALA A 103 20.87 6.97 0.35
N GLU A 104 19.96 7.91 0.09
CA GLU A 104 20.30 9.22 -0.49
C GLU A 104 21.18 10.05 0.44
N PHE A 105 20.83 10.11 1.74
CA PHE A 105 21.63 10.80 2.74
C PHE A 105 23.07 10.27 2.80
N GLN A 106 23.26 8.95 2.71
CA GLN A 106 24.59 8.35 2.68
C GLN A 106 25.37 8.64 1.39
N ALA A 107 24.69 8.83 0.25
CA ALA A 107 25.33 9.14 -1.03
C ALA A 107 25.87 10.58 -1.11
N GLN A 108 25.45 11.47 -0.20
CA GLN A 108 25.87 12.87 -0.13
C GLN A 108 27.09 13.11 0.80
N LEU A 109 27.55 12.07 1.51
CA LEU A 109 28.76 12.07 2.37
C LEU A 109 30.01 11.67 1.60
#